data_AF-A0A2U1T6E0-F1
#
_entry.id   AF-A0A2U1T6E0-F1
#
_cell.length_a   1.000
_cell.length_b   1.000
_cell.length_c   1.000
_cell.angle_alpha   90.00
_cell.angle_beta   90.00
_cell.angle_gamma   90.00
#
_symmetry.space_group_name_H-M   'P 1'
#
loop_
_entity.id
_entity.type
_entity.pdbx_description
1 polymer ?
#
loop_
_entity_poly.entity_id
_entity_poly.type
_entity_poly.pdbx_seq_one_letter_code
_entity_poly.pdbx_strand_id
1 'polypeptide(L)' 'MLNSLTADIGTTSVNLRDYLPQTVTAHSPVTGQSYDMYCASDAAEVISCRGGNNAEVLMY' A
#
# COMPACT_ATOMS: atom_id res chain seq x y z
N MET A 1 1.39 -2.69 -17.83
CA MET A 1 0.01 -2.53 -17.32
C MET A 1 -0.30 -1.13 -16.76
N LEU A 2 0.67 -0.22 -16.57
CA LEU A 2 0.42 1.15 -16.09
C LEU A 2 -0.22 2.08 -17.15
N ASN A 3 0.02 1.79 -18.44
CA ASN A 3 -0.41 2.64 -19.55
C ASN A 3 -1.92 2.58 -19.87
N SER A 4 -2.63 1.53 -19.43
CA SER A 4 -4.08 1.43 -19.67
C SER A 4 -4.90 2.19 -18.63
N LEU A 5 -4.35 2.37 -17.42
CA LEU A 5 -5.02 3.09 -16.35
C LEU A 5 -4.99 4.61 -16.61
N THR A 6 -3.91 5.12 -17.21
CA THR A 6 -3.74 6.54 -17.52
C THR A 6 -4.56 7.02 -18.71
N ALA A 7 -5.00 6.12 -19.59
CA ALA A 7 -5.83 6.46 -20.75
C ALA A 7 -7.28 6.85 -20.36
N ASP A 8 -7.79 6.36 -19.23
CA ASP A 8 -9.19 6.55 -18.80
C ASP A 8 -9.37 7.73 -17.83
N ILE A 9 -8.27 8.34 -17.38
CA ILE A 9 -8.24 9.43 -16.37
C ILE A 9 -8.26 10.83 -17.05
N GLY A 10 -8.48 10.86 -18.37
CA GLY A 10 -8.37 12.08 -19.18
C GLY A 10 -9.41 13.18 -18.92
N THR A 11 -10.49 12.92 -18.15
CA THR A 11 -11.60 13.89 -18.01
C THR A 11 -12.27 13.95 -16.63
N THR A 12 -11.82 13.19 -15.63
CA THR A 12 -12.36 13.20 -14.27
C THR A 12 -11.21 13.39 -13.26
N SER A 13 -11.47 14.10 -12.17
CA SER A 13 -10.53 14.21 -11.04
C SER A 13 -10.48 12.87 -10.29
N VAL A 14 -9.83 11.88 -10.89
CA VAL A 14 -9.68 10.56 -10.29
C VAL A 14 -8.47 10.59 -9.36
N ASN A 15 -8.65 10.17 -8.11
CA ASN A 15 -7.52 9.96 -7.22
C ASN A 15 -6.81 8.66 -7.62
N LEU A 16 -5.65 8.79 -8.29
CA LEU A 16 -4.86 7.62 -8.74
C LEU A 16 -4.55 6.64 -7.60
N ARG A 17 -4.49 7.12 -6.34
CA ARG A 17 -4.20 6.29 -5.16
C ARG A 17 -5.23 5.18 -4.96
N ASP A 18 -6.47 5.39 -5.40
CA ASP A 18 -7.56 4.41 -5.27
C ASP A 18 -7.35 3.18 -6.17
N TYR A 19 -6.50 3.32 -7.19
CA TYR A 19 -6.23 2.27 -8.19
C TYR A 19 -4.83 1.67 -8.05
N LEU A 20 -4.00 2.23 -7.15
CA LEU A 20 -2.71 1.65 -6.82
C LEU A 20 -2.90 0.54 -5.77
N PRO A 21 -2.19 -0.59 -5.90
CA PRO A 21 -2.19 -1.62 -4.89
C PRO A 21 -1.83 -1.02 -3.51
N GLN A 22 -2.71 -1.19 -2.54
CA GLN A 22 -2.48 -0.77 -1.15
C GLN A 22 -1.67 -1.82 -0.37
N THR A 23 -0.80 -2.55 -1.07
CA THR A 23 -0.02 -3.65 -0.51
C THR A 23 1.47 -3.40 -0.67
N VAL A 24 2.22 -3.60 0.41
CA VAL A 24 3.69 -3.53 0.43
C VAL A 24 4.26 -4.87 0.89
N THR A 25 5.45 -5.22 0.40
CA THR A 25 6.18 -6.38 0.88
C THR A 25 7.28 -5.92 1.83
N ALA A 26 7.26 -6.40 3.07
CA ALA A 26 8.25 -6.06 4.09
C ALA A 26 9.03 -7.31 4.54
N HIS A 27 10.35 -7.18 4.61
CA HIS A 27 11.26 -8.23 5.03
C HIS A 27 11.62 -8.07 6.51
N SER A 28 11.44 -9.14 7.28
CA SER A 28 11.80 -9.21 8.69
C SER A 28 13.17 -9.87 8.85
N PRO A 29 14.22 -9.16 9.31
CA PRO A 29 15.52 -9.76 9.57
C PRO A 29 15.51 -10.69 10.79
N VAL A 30 14.52 -10.57 11.68
CA VAL A 30 14.40 -11.41 12.89
C VAL A 30 13.91 -12.82 12.55
N THR A 31 12.95 -12.91 11.62
CA THR A 31 12.36 -14.20 11.19
C THR A 31 12.89 -14.68 9.84
N GLY A 32 13.58 -13.82 9.08
CA GLY A 32 14.03 -14.08 7.71
C GLY A 32 12.91 -14.16 6.68
N GLN A 33 11.68 -13.82 7.07
CA GLN A 33 10.49 -13.93 6.22
C GLN A 33 10.14 -12.59 5.59
N SER A 34 9.52 -12.64 4.41
CA SER A 34 8.88 -11.50 3.78
C SER A 34 7.37 -11.64 3.90
N TYR A 35 6.70 -10.53 4.21
CA TYR A 35 5.26 -10.49 4.39
C TYR A 35 4.65 -9.48 3.44
N ASP A 36 3.57 -9.88 2.77
CA ASP A 36 2.69 -8.93 2.10
C ASP A 36 1.78 -8.30 3.15
N MET A 37 1.79 -6.98 3.19
CA MET A 37 1.10 -6.16 4.18
C MET A 37 0.10 -5.24 3.48
N TYR A 38 -1.11 -5.14 4.01
CA TYR A 38 -2.12 -4.20 3.56
C TYR A 38 -2.00 -2.90 4.35
N CYS A 39 -1.93 -1.78 3.63
CA CYS A 39 -1.71 -0.46 4.19
C CYS A 39 -3.01 0.35 4.23
N ALA A 40 -3.20 1.07 5.34
CA ALA A 40 -4.24 2.07 5.47
C ALA A 40 -3.64 3.31 6.15
N SER A 41 -4.06 4.49 5.72
CA SER A 41 -3.77 5.74 6.41
C SER A 41 -4.83 6.02 7.46
N ASP A 42 -4.42 6.42 8.65
CA ASP A 42 -5.35 6.91 9.67
C ASP A 42 -5.62 8.42 9.53
N ALA A 43 -6.47 8.96 10.42
CA ALA A 43 -6.82 10.38 10.45
C ALA A 43 -5.65 11.30 10.86
N ALA A 44 -4.54 10.73 11.34
CA ALA A 44 -3.32 11.43 11.70
C ALA A 44 -2.25 11.36 10.60
N GLU A 45 -2.63 10.94 9.38
CA GLU A 45 -1.75 10.72 8.22
C GLU A 45 -0.68 9.63 8.43
N VAL A 46 -0.80 8.81 9.49
CA VAL A 46 0.11 7.68 9.71
C VAL A 46 -0.33 6.53 8.82
N ILE A 47 0.60 6.00 8.03
CA ILE A 47 0.33 4.81 7.22
C ILE A 47 0.69 3.59 8.07
N SER A 48 -0.33 2.80 8.40
CA SER A 48 -0.19 1.52 9.08
C SER A 48 -0.35 0.39 8.06
N CYS A 49 0.71 -0.41 7.88
CA CYS A 49 0.69 -1.62 7.07
C CYS A 49 0.69 -2.85 7.96
N ARG A 50 -0.32 -3.72 7.81
CA ARG A 50 -0.51 -4.94 8.60
C ARG A 50 -0.62 -6.16 7.69
N GLY A 51 0.01 -7.27 8.07
CA GLY A 51 -0.06 -8.50 7.29
C GLY A 51 0.82 -9.63 7.82
N GLY A 52 0.82 -10.75 7.08
CA GLY A 52 1.55 -11.96 7.46
C GLY A 52 1.13 -12.49 8.84
N ASN A 53 2.10 -12.70 9.72
CA ASN A 53 1.90 -13.21 11.09
C ASN A 53 1.53 -12.09 12.08
N ASN A 54 0.54 -11.25 11.74
CA ASN A 54 0.15 -10.08 12.52
C ASN A 54 1.31 -9.09 12.75
N ALA A 55 2.20 -8.97 11.75
CA ALA A 55 3.26 -7.97 11.74
C ALA A 55 2.68 -6.59 11.37
N GLU A 56 3.27 -5.54 11.93
CA GLU A 56 2.85 -4.16 11.72
C GLU A 56 4.06 -3.27 11.40
N VAL A 57 3.91 -2.42 10.39
CA VAL A 57 4.86 -1.37 10.00
C VAL A 57 4.13 -0.04 10.03
N LEU A 58 4.72 0.94 10.72
CA LEU A 58 4.21 2.31 10.80
C LEU A 58 5.13 3.24 10.01
N MET A 59 4.56 4.06 9.15
CA MET A 59 5.25 5.12 8.42
C MET A 59 4.62 6.47 8.79
N TYR A 60 5.48 7.43 9.13
CA TYR A 60 5.15 8.79 9.56
C TYR A 60 5.73 9.84 8.61
#